data_AF-A0AAX1ZXB7-F1
#
_entry.id   AF-A0AAX1ZXB7-F1
#
_cell.length_a   1.000
_cell.length_b   1.000
_cell.length_c   1.000
_cell.angle_alpha   90.00
_cell.angle_beta   90.00
_cell.angle_gamma   90.00
#
_symmetry.space_group_name_H-M   'P 1'
#
loop_
_entity.id
_entity.type
_entity.pdbx_description
1 polymer ?
#
loop_
_entity_poly.entity_id
_entity_poly.type
_entity_poly.pdbx_seq_one_letter_code
_entity_poly.pdbx_strand_id
1 'polypeptide(L)'
;MNEKLSLSSENVIQNRINELGRIFPEVVKEGEVDIEKLKQFLGIENTTLKEKYEFTWAGKSNAIKAIQTPSIGTLIPSVEESVNFDSTGNLFIDGDNLEVLKLLQKSYYGKIKMIYIDPPYNTANDFIYPDNYREGLQDYLRYTGQINDEGNVISSNTETRGRFGTVKNFV
;
A
#
# COMPACT_ATOMS: atom_id res chain seq x y z
N MET A 1 -8.14 -30.68 8.96
CA MET A 1 -8.30 -29.68 7.89
C MET A 1 -7.46 -28.48 8.30
N ASN A 2 -6.25 -28.35 7.75
CA ASN A 2 -5.40 -27.18 7.99
C ASN A 2 -5.62 -26.20 6.84
N GLU A 3 -6.53 -25.24 7.03
CA GLU A 3 -6.57 -24.06 6.16
C GLU A 3 -5.34 -23.20 6.47
N LYS A 4 -4.34 -23.26 5.59
CA LYS A 4 -3.24 -22.30 5.60
C LYS A 4 -3.83 -20.92 5.26
N LEU A 5 -4.00 -20.06 6.26
CA LEU A 5 -4.29 -18.65 6.07
C LEU A 5 -3.17 -18.04 5.22
N SER A 6 -3.51 -17.58 4.01
CA SER A 6 -2.56 -16.88 3.14
C SER A 6 -2.21 -15.52 3.73
N LEU A 7 -0.92 -15.31 4.03
CA LEU A 7 -0.36 -14.07 4.59
C LEU A 7 -0.21 -12.93 3.56
N SER A 8 -0.70 -13.12 2.34
CA SER A 8 -0.66 -12.14 1.25
C SER A 8 -1.98 -11.36 1.19
N SER A 9 -1.90 -10.03 1.01
CA SER A 9 -3.10 -9.21 0.77
C SER A 9 -3.83 -9.67 -0.50
N GLU A 10 -5.16 -9.53 -0.51
CA GLU A 10 -6.00 -9.97 -1.63
C GLU A 10 -5.60 -9.27 -2.93
N ASN A 11 -5.51 -10.04 -4.01
CA ASN A 11 -5.28 -9.49 -5.33
C ASN A 11 -6.58 -8.83 -5.81
N VAL A 12 -6.70 -7.53 -5.58
CA VAL A 12 -7.86 -6.70 -5.95
C VAL A 12 -8.20 -6.83 -7.44
N ILE A 13 -7.21 -7.03 -8.30
CA ILE A 13 -7.43 -7.22 -9.75
C ILE A 13 -8.15 -8.54 -9.99
N GLN A 14 -7.69 -9.63 -9.39
CA GLN A 14 -8.33 -10.93 -9.54
C GLN A 14 -9.74 -10.96 -8.96
N ASN A 15 -9.98 -10.30 -7.83
CA ASN A 15 -11.33 -10.16 -7.29
C ASN A 15 -12.25 -9.38 -8.26
N ARG A 16 -11.78 -8.29 -8.86
CA ARG A 16 -12.53 -7.52 -9.85
C ARG A 16 -12.79 -8.30 -11.14
N ILE A 17 -11.82 -9.07 -11.62
CA ILE A 17 -11.97 -9.95 -12.79
C ILE A 17 -13.01 -11.03 -12.49
N ASN A 18 -13.00 -11.60 -11.29
CA ASN A 18 -13.99 -12.59 -10.86
C ASN A 18 -15.41 -12.00 -10.76
N GLU A 19 -15.55 -10.80 -10.22
CA GLU A 19 -16.83 -10.08 -10.22
C GLU A 19 -17.32 -9.77 -11.64
N LEU A 20 -16.42 -9.33 -12.52
CA LEU A 20 -16.74 -9.04 -13.91
C LEU A 20 -17.13 -10.30 -14.68
N GLY A 21 -16.46 -11.43 -14.42
CA GLY A 21 -16.79 -12.74 -14.98
C GLY A 21 -18.14 -13.28 -14.50
N ARG A 22 -18.63 -12.90 -13.31
CA ARG A 22 -20.00 -13.22 -12.87
C ARG A 22 -21.06 -12.50 -13.68
N ILE A 23 -20.77 -11.26 -14.12
CA ILE A 23 -21.72 -10.41 -14.84
C ILE A 23 -21.63 -10.67 -16.35
N PHE A 24 -20.41 -10.83 -16.88
CA PHE A 24 -20.11 -11.05 -18.29
C PHE A 24 -19.14 -12.25 -18.46
N PRO A 25 -19.63 -13.50 -18.34
CA PRO A 25 -18.78 -14.69 -18.43
C PRO A 25 -18.07 -14.81 -19.79
N GLU A 26 -18.68 -14.30 -20.86
CA GLU A 26 -18.12 -14.36 -22.22
C GLU A 26 -16.96 -13.38 -22.49
N VAL A 27 -16.78 -12.41 -21.58
CA VAL A 27 -15.75 -11.36 -21.64
C VAL A 27 -14.46 -11.80 -20.93
N VAL A 28 -14.53 -12.75 -20.01
CA VAL A 28 -13.35 -13.24 -19.28
C VAL A 28 -12.87 -14.54 -19.91
N LYS A 29 -11.65 -14.53 -20.47
CA LYS A 29 -10.98 -15.74 -20.99
C LYS A 29 -9.69 -15.96 -20.22
N GLU A 30 -9.51 -17.16 -19.66
CA GLU A 30 -8.27 -17.57 -18.98
C GLU A 30 -7.80 -16.63 -17.84
N GLY A 31 -8.74 -15.90 -17.22
CA GLY A 31 -8.42 -14.95 -16.15
C GLY A 31 -8.02 -13.55 -16.63
N GLU A 32 -8.14 -13.26 -17.92
CA GLU A 32 -7.95 -11.94 -18.53
C GLU A 32 -9.27 -11.42 -19.14
N VAL A 33 -9.41 -10.10 -19.20
CA VAL A 33 -10.63 -9.42 -19.70
C VAL A 33 -10.43 -9.05 -21.17
N ASP A 34 -11.27 -9.60 -22.04
CA ASP A 34 -11.36 -9.23 -23.46
C ASP A 34 -12.09 -7.89 -23.63
N ILE A 35 -11.30 -6.83 -23.80
CA ILE A 35 -11.80 -5.45 -23.89
C ILE A 35 -12.70 -5.25 -25.12
N GLU A 36 -12.44 -5.96 -26.22
CA GLU A 36 -13.22 -5.82 -27.45
C GLU A 36 -14.62 -6.40 -27.28
N LYS A 37 -14.71 -7.61 -26.71
CA LYS A 37 -16.01 -8.20 -26.34
C LYS A 37 -16.74 -7.36 -25.30
N LEU A 38 -16.02 -6.85 -24.29
CA LEU A 38 -16.64 -6.00 -23.27
C LEU A 38 -17.28 -4.76 -23.90
N LYS A 39 -16.58 -4.09 -24.83
CA LYS A 39 -17.13 -2.93 -25.56
C LYS A 39 -18.37 -3.31 -26.36
N GLN A 40 -18.37 -4.47 -27.00
CA GLN A 40 -19.50 -4.98 -27.76
C GLN A 40 -20.73 -5.26 -26.86
N PHE A 41 -20.54 -5.94 -25.72
CA PHE A 41 -21.62 -6.21 -24.76
C PHE A 41 -22.18 -4.96 -24.10
N LEU A 42 -21.32 -3.96 -23.85
CA LEU A 42 -21.74 -2.68 -23.29
C LEU A 42 -22.44 -1.77 -24.33
N GLY A 43 -22.59 -2.22 -25.58
CA GLY A 43 -23.23 -1.45 -26.64
C GLY A 43 -22.49 -0.14 -26.95
N ILE A 44 -21.19 -0.09 -26.64
CA ILE A 44 -20.34 1.06 -26.96
C ILE A 44 -19.97 0.90 -28.44
N GLU A 45 -20.93 1.20 -29.33
CA GLU A 45 -20.60 1.58 -30.70
C GLU A 45 -19.57 2.71 -30.61
N ASN A 46 -18.56 2.69 -31.49
CA ASN A 46 -17.44 3.64 -31.60
C ASN A 46 -17.87 5.12 -31.54
N THR A 47 -18.34 5.55 -30.38
CA THR A 47 -18.79 6.89 -30.09
C THR A 47 -17.50 7.60 -29.81
N THR A 48 -16.97 8.12 -30.93
CA THR A 48 -16.46 9.48 -31.07
C THR A 48 -15.90 9.98 -29.76
N LEU A 49 -14.57 10.11 -29.73
CA LEU A 49 -13.74 10.87 -28.80
C LEU A 49 -14.50 12.06 -28.19
N LYS A 50 -15.43 11.79 -27.28
CA LYS A 50 -16.07 12.77 -26.42
C LYS A 50 -14.92 13.22 -25.57
N GLU A 51 -14.63 14.51 -25.61
CA GLU A 51 -13.61 15.17 -24.81
C GLU A 51 -13.71 14.67 -23.37
N LYS A 52 -12.93 13.63 -23.06
CA LYS A 52 -12.84 13.07 -21.73
C LYS A 52 -11.83 13.94 -21.05
N TYR A 53 -12.32 14.83 -20.19
CA TYR A 53 -11.46 15.55 -19.27
C TYR A 53 -10.87 14.52 -18.30
N GLU A 54 -9.64 14.11 -18.58
CA GLU A 54 -8.85 13.26 -17.71
C GLU A 54 -7.71 14.08 -17.11
N PHE A 55 -7.61 14.07 -15.78
CA PHE A 55 -6.46 14.61 -15.10
C PHE A 55 -5.29 13.62 -15.25
N THR A 56 -4.22 14.04 -15.92
CA THR A 56 -3.00 13.25 -16.14
C THR A 56 -1.81 13.98 -15.52
N TRP A 57 -0.88 13.21 -14.94
CA TRP A 57 0.36 13.72 -14.35
C TRP A 57 1.47 12.67 -14.48
N ALA A 58 2.72 13.12 -14.41
CA ALA A 58 3.88 12.23 -14.43
C ALA A 58 3.82 11.28 -13.21
N GLY A 59 3.99 9.97 -13.46
CA GLY A 59 3.93 8.97 -12.39
C GLY A 59 2.54 8.42 -12.06
N LYS A 60 1.45 8.91 -12.68
CA LYS A 60 0.08 8.38 -12.50
C LYS A 60 0.00 6.86 -12.61
N SER A 61 0.59 6.29 -13.66
CA SER A 61 0.60 4.84 -13.89
C SER A 61 1.39 4.09 -12.82
N ASN A 62 2.46 4.68 -12.28
CA ASN A 62 3.26 4.07 -11.21
C ASN A 62 2.51 4.10 -9.88
N ALA A 63 1.81 5.20 -9.56
CA ALA A 63 0.95 5.29 -8.38
C ALA A 63 -0.17 4.23 -8.40
N ILE A 64 -0.81 4.04 -9.56
CA ILE A 64 -1.84 2.99 -9.72
C ILE A 64 -1.22 1.59 -9.51
N LYS A 65 -0.05 1.32 -10.08
CA LYS A 65 0.66 0.04 -9.86
C LYS A 65 1.00 -0.16 -8.39
N ALA A 66 1.51 0.87 -7.71
CA ALA A 66 1.86 0.79 -6.30
C ALA A 66 0.65 0.44 -5.40
N ILE A 67 -0.53 0.98 -5.69
CA ILE A 67 -1.78 0.63 -4.98
C ILE A 67 -2.18 -0.82 -5.23
N GLN A 68 -1.95 -1.34 -6.45
CA GLN A 68 -2.30 -2.70 -6.83
C GLN A 68 -1.30 -3.76 -6.32
N THR A 69 -0.05 -3.36 -6.07
CA THR A 69 0.97 -4.26 -5.52
C THR A 69 0.54 -4.73 -4.12
N PRO A 70 0.44 -6.05 -3.87
CA PRO A 70 0.14 -6.60 -2.55
C PRO A 70 1.12 -6.13 -1.48
N SER A 71 0.64 -5.98 -0.24
CA SER A 71 1.51 -5.73 0.92
C SER A 71 2.33 -6.98 1.23
N ILE A 72 3.58 -6.77 1.65
CA ILE A 72 4.51 -7.85 2.05
C ILE A 72 4.68 -7.83 3.58
N GLY A 73 4.31 -6.73 4.24
CA GLY A 73 4.40 -6.57 5.69
C GLY A 73 3.38 -7.36 6.48
N THR A 74 3.60 -7.43 7.80
CA THR A 74 2.62 -7.87 8.80
C THR A 74 2.64 -6.89 9.96
N LEU A 75 1.51 -6.78 10.67
CA LEU A 75 1.44 -6.02 11.93
C LEU A 75 1.87 -6.91 13.10
N ILE A 76 2.67 -6.37 14.01
CA ILE A 76 3.18 -7.07 15.20
C ILE A 76 2.73 -6.26 16.43
N PRO A 77 2.17 -6.85 17.49
CA PRO A 77 1.83 -6.07 18.68
C PRO A 77 3.08 -5.67 19.49
N SER A 78 3.22 -4.41 19.93
CA SER A 78 4.20 -3.95 20.94
C SER A 78 3.50 -3.64 22.27
N VAL A 79 3.20 -4.73 22.98
CA VAL A 79 2.52 -4.71 24.28
C VAL A 79 3.21 -3.81 25.31
N GLU A 80 4.54 -3.68 25.24
CA GLU A 80 5.32 -2.90 26.20
C GLU A 80 5.11 -1.39 26.04
N GLU A 81 4.86 -0.92 24.82
CA GLU A 81 4.63 0.49 24.54
C GLU A 81 3.14 0.82 24.61
N SER A 82 2.27 -0.18 24.44
CA SER A 82 0.81 -0.11 24.52
C SER A 82 0.27 0.39 25.86
N VAL A 83 -0.71 1.29 25.79
CA VAL A 83 -1.50 1.71 26.95
C VAL A 83 -2.83 0.94 26.96
N ASN A 84 -3.10 0.20 28.04
CA ASN A 84 -4.34 -0.58 28.22
C ASN A 84 -4.60 -1.58 27.07
N PHE A 85 -3.55 -2.30 26.63
CA PHE A 85 -3.54 -3.18 25.45
C PHE A 85 -4.81 -4.04 25.29
N ASP A 86 -5.24 -4.73 26.35
CA ASP A 86 -6.37 -5.67 26.28
C ASP A 86 -7.76 -5.01 26.28
N SER A 87 -7.85 -3.71 26.59
CA SER A 87 -9.14 -3.02 26.84
C SER A 87 -9.37 -1.76 26.03
N THR A 88 -8.32 -1.23 25.39
CA THR A 88 -8.44 -0.05 24.53
C THR A 88 -9.20 -0.39 23.24
N GLY A 89 -10.12 0.49 22.84
CA GLY A 89 -10.77 0.44 21.52
C GLY A 89 -10.01 1.24 20.46
N ASN A 90 -8.88 1.84 20.82
CA ASN A 90 -8.06 2.68 19.97
C ASN A 90 -6.82 1.92 19.49
N LEU A 91 -6.38 2.23 18.27
CA LEU A 91 -5.22 1.60 17.65
C LEU A 91 -4.26 2.69 17.17
N PHE A 92 -2.99 2.57 17.53
CA PHE A 92 -1.91 3.35 16.94
C PHE A 92 -1.06 2.43 16.06
N ILE A 93 -0.65 2.92 14.89
CA ILE A 93 0.11 2.12 13.93
C ILE A 93 1.30 2.91 13.43
N ASP A 94 2.52 2.41 13.67
CA ASP A 94 3.74 3.01 13.15
C ASP A 94 4.18 2.36 11.84
N GLY A 95 4.39 3.17 10.81
CA GLY A 95 4.91 2.71 9.53
C GLY A 95 4.52 3.57 8.34
N ASP A 96 4.87 3.06 7.16
CA ASP A 96 4.47 3.70 5.90
C ASP A 96 2.95 3.60 5.74
N ASN A 97 2.32 4.73 5.48
CA ASN A 97 0.86 4.84 5.48
C ASN A 97 0.20 3.98 4.39
N LEU A 98 0.82 3.84 3.21
CA LEU A 98 0.28 3.06 2.10
C LEU A 98 0.32 1.57 2.46
N GLU A 99 1.42 1.08 3.02
CA GLU A 99 1.53 -0.32 3.44
C GLU A 99 0.57 -0.64 4.60
N VAL A 100 0.45 0.26 5.58
CA VAL A 100 -0.50 0.12 6.70
C VAL A 100 -1.94 0.05 6.19
N LEU A 101 -2.33 0.96 5.29
CA LEU A 101 -3.69 0.99 4.74
C LEU A 101 -4.02 -0.28 3.95
N LYS A 102 -3.06 -0.86 3.23
CA LYS A 102 -3.24 -2.16 2.55
C LYS A 102 -3.50 -3.29 3.53
N LEU A 103 -2.80 -3.33 4.66
CA LEU A 103 -3.01 -4.36 5.69
C LEU A 103 -4.36 -4.20 6.38
N LEU A 104 -4.77 -2.97 6.68
CA LEU A 104 -6.07 -2.69 7.29
C LEU A 104 -7.25 -2.92 6.34
N GLN A 105 -7.02 -2.89 5.02
CA GLN A 105 -8.06 -2.97 4.01
C GLN A 105 -9.02 -4.14 4.26
N LYS A 106 -8.49 -5.33 4.57
CA LYS A 106 -9.32 -6.54 4.76
C LYS A 106 -10.19 -6.46 6.00
N SER A 107 -9.64 -6.02 7.12
CA SER A 107 -10.33 -6.06 8.42
C SER A 107 -11.29 -4.89 8.61
N TYR A 108 -11.00 -3.75 7.98
CA TYR A 108 -11.72 -2.49 8.18
C TYR A 108 -12.48 -1.98 6.94
N TYR A 109 -12.59 -2.79 5.88
CA TYR A 109 -13.36 -2.43 4.68
C TYR A 109 -14.78 -2.00 5.04
N GLY A 110 -15.16 -0.79 4.63
CA GLY A 110 -16.50 -0.24 4.86
C GLY A 110 -16.86 0.06 6.32
N LYS A 111 -15.91 -0.05 7.27
CA LYS A 111 -16.15 0.18 8.70
C LYS A 111 -15.73 1.57 9.20
N ILE A 112 -14.98 2.33 8.39
CA ILE A 112 -14.48 3.65 8.77
C ILE A 112 -15.55 4.72 8.50
N LYS A 113 -15.99 5.40 9.56
CA LYS A 113 -17.03 6.46 9.47
C LYS A 113 -16.48 7.80 9.00
N MET A 114 -15.27 8.15 9.40
CA MET A 114 -14.65 9.45 9.14
C MET A 114 -13.12 9.28 9.04
N ILE A 115 -12.51 9.98 8.09
CA ILE A 115 -11.06 10.05 7.92
C ILE A 115 -10.67 11.53 8.03
N TYR A 116 -9.72 11.84 8.91
CA TYR A 116 -9.08 13.14 9.00
C TYR A 116 -7.59 12.97 8.71
N ILE A 117 -7.07 13.71 7.72
CA ILE A 117 -5.66 13.70 7.34
C ILE A 117 -5.16 15.14 7.19
N ASP A 118 -3.93 15.38 7.62
CA ASP A 118 -3.21 16.64 7.43
C ASP A 118 -1.91 16.32 6.65
N PRO A 119 -2.02 16.05 5.33
CA PRO A 119 -0.85 15.74 4.52
C PRO A 119 0.03 16.99 4.36
N PRO A 120 1.34 16.84 4.12
CA PRO A 120 2.21 17.98 3.87
C PRO A 120 1.71 18.78 2.67
N TYR A 121 1.52 20.08 2.86
CA TYR A 121 1.18 20.98 1.77
C TYR A 121 2.41 21.13 0.87
N ASN A 122 2.23 20.98 -0.43
CA ASN A 122 3.31 21.15 -1.41
C ASN A 122 3.67 22.64 -1.61
N THR A 123 3.92 23.33 -0.51
CA THR A 123 4.47 24.69 -0.44
C THR A 123 5.96 24.58 -0.66
N ALA A 124 6.52 25.47 -1.48
CA ALA A 124 7.81 25.36 -2.18
C ALA A 124 9.07 24.93 -1.39
N ASN A 125 9.01 24.79 -0.07
CA ASN A 125 10.12 24.40 0.80
C ASN A 125 9.89 23.12 1.65
N ASP A 126 8.72 22.49 1.62
CA ASP A 126 8.34 21.45 2.62
C ASP A 126 8.29 20.00 2.12
N PHE A 127 8.49 19.73 0.82
CA PHE A 127 8.31 18.36 0.31
C PHE A 127 9.31 17.94 -0.77
N ILE A 128 10.13 16.94 -0.44
CA ILE A 128 10.87 16.11 -1.39
C ILE A 128 10.12 14.78 -1.46
N TYR A 129 9.71 14.36 -2.66
CA TYR A 129 9.10 13.06 -2.88
C TYR A 129 10.17 11.96 -2.71
N PRO A 130 10.07 11.06 -1.70
CA PRO A 130 10.98 9.93 -1.57
C PRO A 130 10.52 8.79 -2.50
N ASP A 131 10.26 9.10 -3.77
CA ASP A 131 9.83 8.10 -4.76
C ASP A 131 11.00 7.30 -5.34
N ASN A 132 12.22 7.56 -4.86
CA ASN A 132 13.38 6.75 -5.19
C ASN A 132 13.48 5.57 -4.21
N TYR A 133 12.56 4.60 -4.30
CA TYR A 133 12.58 3.33 -3.53
C TYR A 133 13.81 2.44 -3.80
N ARG A 134 14.87 2.99 -4.40
CA ARG A 134 16.22 2.41 -4.40
C ARG A 134 16.99 2.79 -3.14
N GLU A 135 16.31 3.34 -2.13
CA GLU A 135 16.89 3.65 -0.83
C GLU A 135 17.37 2.36 -0.15
N GLY A 136 18.68 2.24 -0.05
CA GLY A 136 19.32 1.15 0.68
C GLY A 136 19.19 1.39 2.18
N LEU A 137 19.55 0.38 2.96
CA LEU A 137 19.64 0.46 4.43
C LEU A 137 20.32 1.75 4.93
N GLN A 138 21.27 2.30 4.17
CA GLN A 138 21.96 3.54 4.49
C GLN A 138 21.04 4.77 4.52
N ASP A 139 20.09 4.92 3.60
CA ASP A 139 19.26 6.13 3.52
C ASP A 139 18.24 6.15 4.67
N TYR A 140 17.71 4.98 5.05
CA TYR A 140 16.93 4.78 6.27
C TYR A 140 17.74 5.10 7.54
N LEU A 141 19.01 4.65 7.61
CA LEU A 141 19.90 4.98 8.73
C LEU A 141 20.21 6.48 8.80
N ARG A 142 20.25 7.17 7.66
CA ARG A 142 20.46 8.62 7.56
C ARG A 142 19.22 9.38 8.06
N TYR A 143 18.03 8.97 7.62
CA TYR A 143 16.75 9.52 8.05
C TYR A 143 16.49 9.33 9.54
N THR A 144 16.84 8.16 10.08
CA THR A 144 16.70 7.84 11.52
C THR A 144 17.82 8.43 12.40
N GLY A 145 18.76 9.20 11.83
CA GLY A 145 19.84 9.88 12.56
C GLY A 145 20.93 8.94 13.09
N GLN A 146 21.04 7.73 12.54
CA GLN A 146 22.02 6.72 12.96
C GLN A 146 23.37 6.87 12.23
N ILE A 147 23.38 7.52 11.07
CA ILE A 147 24.60 7.93 10.33
C ILE A 147 24.56 9.43 10.01
N ASN A 148 25.74 10.07 9.96
CA ASN A 148 25.86 11.48 9.55
C ASN A 148 25.91 11.62 8.02
N ASP A 149 25.91 12.87 7.52
CA ASP A 149 25.91 13.17 6.07
C ASP A 149 27.14 12.63 5.32
N GLU A 150 28.21 12.30 6.05
CA GLU A 150 29.44 11.70 5.54
C GLU A 150 29.44 10.15 5.60
N GLY A 151 28.36 9.54 6.11
CA GLY A 151 28.20 8.08 6.19
C GLY A 151 28.80 7.43 7.44
N ASN A 152 29.24 8.21 8.42
CA ASN A 152 29.81 7.73 9.67
C ASN A 152 28.71 7.48 10.72
N VAL A 153 28.77 6.32 11.40
CA VAL A 153 27.79 5.90 12.40
C VAL A 153 27.96 6.73 13.67
N ILE A 154 26.86 7.36 14.14
CA ILE A 154 26.88 8.30 15.27
C ILE A 154 26.61 7.57 16.60
N SER A 155 26.03 6.36 16.56
CA SER A 155 25.72 5.57 17.76
C SER A 155 26.53 4.27 17.84
N SER A 156 27.07 3.99 19.02
CA SER A 156 28.00 2.88 19.29
C SER A 156 27.35 1.54 19.64
N ASN A 157 26.04 1.38 19.43
CA ASN A 157 25.39 0.08 19.63
C ASN A 157 25.46 -0.73 18.35
N THR A 158 26.57 -1.45 18.20
CA THR A 158 26.71 -2.50 17.19
C THR A 158 25.75 -3.63 17.54
N GLU A 159 24.52 -3.57 17.01
CA GLU A 159 23.59 -4.72 16.94
C GLU A 159 24.24 -5.81 16.07
N THR A 160 25.15 -6.56 16.68
CA THR A 160 25.77 -7.75 16.11
C THR A 160 24.75 -8.86 16.23
N ARG A 161 23.79 -8.92 15.30
CA ARG A 161 22.99 -10.11 14.99
C ARG A 161 22.36 -9.96 13.61
N GLY A 162 22.60 -10.96 12.78
CA GLY A 162 22.32 -10.92 11.35
C GLY A 162 20.86 -10.58 11.02
N ARG A 163 20.71 -9.85 9.92
CA ARG A 163 19.55 -9.73 9.01
C ARG A 163 18.29 -10.48 9.47
N PHE A 164 17.55 -9.91 10.41
CA PHE A 164 16.13 -10.18 10.56
C PHE A 164 15.37 -9.01 9.93
N GLY A 165 14.32 -9.34 9.17
CA GLY A 165 13.45 -8.33 8.55
C GLY A 165 12.96 -7.34 9.60
N THR A 166 12.82 -6.09 9.21
CA THR A 166 12.42 -4.97 10.07
C THR A 166 11.21 -5.34 10.91
N VAL A 167 11.43 -5.64 12.18
CA VAL A 167 10.39 -5.84 13.18
C VAL A 167 9.93 -4.43 13.55
N LYS A 168 8.72 -4.06 13.13
CA LYS A 168 8.10 -2.81 13.59
C LYS A 168 7.33 -3.12 14.86
N ASN A 169 7.60 -2.35 15.90
CA ASN A 169 6.89 -2.38 17.18
C ASN A 169 5.71 -1.40 17.11
N PHE A 170 4.60 -1.72 17.78
CA PHE A 170 3.33 -0.96 17.74
C PHE A 170 2.62 -0.85 19.11
N VAL A 171 2.31 0.37 19.54
CA VAL A 171 1.54 0.71 20.76
C VAL A 171 0.04 0.45 20.59
#